data_AF-A0A958DJW7-F1
#
_entry.id   AF-A0A958DJW7-F1
#
_cell.length_a   1.000
_cell.length_b   1.000
_cell.length_c   1.000
_cell.angle_alpha   90.00
_cell.angle_beta   90.00
_cell.angle_gamma   90.00
#
_symmetry.space_group_name_H-M   'P 1'
#
loop_
_entity.id
_entity.type
_entity.pdbx_description
1 polymer ?
#
loop_
_entity_poly.entity_id
_entity_poly.type
_entity_poly.pdbx_seq_one_letter_code
_entity_poly.pdbx_strand_id
1 'polypeptide(L)'
;MLQYTAIILIILTVVGLRWLWWREGVGKRGDIRHFWQNLRREIATLRREGLGSDPLLWLRLTYRLGLLSFALLALSGLLPLMITGGHLSGWLLLLHLLAAPVFALCLAVLALAGGYRLRLSADAWKTEKIGAESTRRPHPQTLMKLSAWAILLLGLPVIISIGLSMFPFYGTIGQNNLLLLHGFSGLLLTVVMAFHLYFLQQLLGQVVEPGDSTK
;
A
#
# COMPACT_ATOMS: atom_id res chain seq x y z
N MET A 1 5.81 -14.18 20.37
CA MET A 1 6.45 -14.49 19.06
C MET A 1 6.14 -13.44 18.00
N LEU A 2 4.87 -13.10 17.74
CA LEU A 2 4.48 -12.12 16.72
C LEU A 2 5.20 -10.75 16.84
N GLN A 3 5.39 -10.23 18.06
CA GLN A 3 6.09 -8.97 18.30
C GLN A 3 7.51 -8.96 17.72
N TYR A 4 8.34 -9.96 18.05
CA TYR A 4 9.72 -10.03 17.55
C TYR A 4 9.76 -10.23 16.04
N THR A 5 8.86 -11.06 15.50
CA THR A 5 8.72 -11.23 14.05
C THR A 5 8.38 -9.90 13.38
N ALA A 6 7.42 -9.13 13.93
CA ALA A 6 7.04 -7.82 13.41
C ALA A 6 8.21 -6.83 13.44
N ILE A 7 8.93 -6.75 14.56
CA ILE A 7 10.09 -5.86 14.70
C ILE A 7 11.17 -6.20 13.68
N ILE A 8 11.57 -7.47 13.59
CA ILE A 8 12.61 -7.93 12.66
C ILE A 8 12.18 -7.64 11.22
N LEU A 9 10.95 -8.00 10.85
CA LEU A 9 10.44 -7.83 9.49
C LEU A 9 10.38 -6.34 9.09
N ILE A 10 9.92 -5.46 9.99
CA ILE A 10 9.86 -4.02 9.74
C ILE A 10 11.26 -3.43 9.63
N ILE A 11 12.19 -3.80 10.51
CA ILE A 11 13.58 -3.33 10.43
C ILE A 11 14.21 -3.77 9.10
N LEU A 12 14.09 -5.05 8.73
CA LEU A 12 14.61 -5.56 7.46
C LEU A 12 13.99 -4.85 6.27
N THR A 13 12.69 -4.56 6.31
CA THR A 13 11.99 -3.83 5.25
C THR A 13 12.51 -2.39 5.13
N VAL A 14 12.63 -1.66 6.25
CA VAL A 14 13.12 -0.28 6.27
C VAL A 14 14.58 -0.20 5.82
N VAL A 15 15.44 -1.08 6.36
CA VAL A 15 16.86 -1.14 5.98
C VAL A 15 17.02 -1.55 4.52
N GLY A 16 16.26 -2.54 4.06
CA GLY A 16 16.27 -2.99 2.67
C GLY A 16 15.83 -1.91 1.71
N LEU A 17 14.70 -1.23 1.99
CA LEU A 17 14.23 -0.10 1.19
C LEU A 17 15.24 1.06 1.20
N ARG A 18 15.83 1.38 2.34
CA ARG A 18 16.86 2.44 2.42
C ARG A 18 18.12 2.08 1.62
N TRP A 19 18.55 0.82 1.67
CA TRP A 19 19.68 0.34 0.88
C TRP A 19 19.39 0.38 -0.63
N LEU A 20 18.19 -0.06 -1.05
CA LEU A 20 17.73 0.04 -2.43
C LEU A 20 17.69 1.50 -2.89
N TRP A 21 17.14 2.38 -2.05
CA TRP A 21 17.03 3.81 -2.31
C TRP A 21 18.42 4.47 -2.47
N TRP A 22 19.38 4.09 -1.64
CA TRP A 22 20.77 4.56 -1.77
C TRP A 22 21.44 4.05 -3.04
N ARG A 23 21.27 2.76 -3.37
CA ARG A 23 21.86 2.13 -4.55
C ARG A 23 21.39 2.74 -5.86
N GLU A 24 20.14 3.20 -5.92
CA GLU A 24 19.55 3.78 -7.13
C GLU A 24 19.83 5.27 -7.30
N GLY A 25 20.60 5.90 -6.40
CA GLY A 25 21.02 7.31 -6.57
C GLY A 25 19.89 8.34 -6.52
N VAL A 26 18.67 7.93 -6.14
CA VAL A 26 17.47 8.79 -6.06
C VAL A 26 17.58 9.84 -4.92
N GLY A 27 18.66 9.81 -4.14
CA GLY A 27 18.90 10.60 -2.93
C GLY A 27 19.16 12.10 -3.08
N LYS A 28 18.81 12.77 -4.19
CA LYS A 28 19.04 14.23 -4.34
C LYS A 28 17.83 15.12 -4.62
N ARG A 29 16.60 14.60 -4.83
CA ARG A 29 15.44 15.45 -5.18
C ARG A 29 14.11 15.06 -4.53
N GLY A 30 14.14 14.64 -3.26
CA GLY A 30 12.92 14.43 -2.48
C GLY A 30 12.41 15.73 -1.84
N ASP A 31 12.04 16.74 -2.63
CA ASP A 31 11.45 17.95 -2.04
C ASP A 31 9.98 17.66 -1.69
N ILE A 32 9.73 17.48 -0.40
CA ILE A 32 8.38 17.29 0.17
C ILE A 32 7.42 18.41 -0.28
N ARG A 33 7.96 19.57 -0.69
CA ARG A 33 7.20 20.68 -1.27
C ARG A 33 6.50 20.30 -2.57
N HIS A 34 7.09 19.45 -3.42
CA HIS A 34 6.43 19.02 -4.67
C HIS A 34 5.18 18.18 -4.42
N PHE A 35 5.21 17.32 -3.39
CA PHE A 35 4.04 16.58 -2.95
C PHE A 35 2.91 17.52 -2.50
N TRP A 36 3.22 18.48 -1.63
CA TRP A 36 2.24 19.47 -1.16
C TRP A 36 1.72 20.38 -2.27
N GLN A 37 2.57 20.76 -3.23
CA GLN A 37 2.17 21.56 -4.38
C GLN A 37 1.22 20.80 -5.30
N ASN A 38 1.49 19.52 -5.58
CA ASN A 38 0.61 18.70 -6.41
C ASN A 38 -0.74 18.46 -5.71
N LEU A 39 -0.73 18.25 -4.39
CA LEU A 39 -1.96 18.12 -3.60
C LEU A 39 -2.81 19.40 -3.65
N ARG A 40 -2.18 20.57 -3.49
CA ARG A 40 -2.88 21.87 -3.59
C ARG A 40 -3.47 22.10 -4.97
N ARG A 41 -2.75 21.77 -6.05
CA ARG A 41 -3.25 21.90 -7.42
C ARG A 41 -4.48 21.04 -7.66
N GLU A 42 -4.47 19.79 -7.20
CA GLU A 42 -5.63 18.91 -7.37
C GLU A 42 -6.83 19.34 -6.53
N ILE A 43 -6.63 19.86 -5.31
CA ILE A 43 -7.72 20.44 -4.52
C ILE A 43 -8.29 21.69 -5.23
N ALA A 44 -7.43 22.48 -5.88
CA ALA A 44 -7.87 23.63 -6.65
C ALA A 44 -8.64 23.25 -7.93
N THR A 45 -8.25 22.16 -8.61
CA THR A 45 -9.01 21.63 -9.77
C THR A 45 -10.34 21.03 -9.32
N LEU A 46 -10.37 20.29 -8.19
CA LEU A 46 -11.59 19.79 -7.55
C LEU A 46 -12.58 20.91 -7.23
N ARG A 47 -12.08 22.08 -6.83
CA ARG A 47 -12.90 23.26 -6.53
C ARG A 47 -13.40 23.97 -7.79
N ARG A 48 -12.68 23.88 -8.91
CA ARG A 48 -13.02 24.56 -10.17
C ARG A 48 -13.94 23.74 -11.09
N GLU A 49 -13.78 22.43 -11.13
CA GLU A 49 -14.49 21.58 -12.10
C GLU A 49 -15.86 21.10 -11.60
N GLY A 50 -16.19 21.32 -10.33
CA GLY A 50 -17.39 20.73 -9.72
C GLY A 50 -17.21 19.22 -9.54
N LEU A 51 -17.75 18.67 -8.45
CA LEU A 51 -17.56 17.27 -8.05
C LEU A 51 -18.13 16.21 -9.01
N GLY A 52 -18.62 16.58 -10.19
CA GLY A 52 -19.45 15.72 -11.02
C GLY A 52 -18.87 15.50 -12.41
N SER A 53 -18.07 14.44 -12.60
CA SER A 53 -18.27 13.41 -13.64
C SER A 53 -17.02 12.62 -14.05
N ASP A 54 -15.79 13.01 -13.67
CA ASP A 54 -14.60 12.24 -14.08
C ASP A 54 -14.38 10.99 -13.19
N PRO A 55 -14.58 9.76 -13.70
CA PRO A 55 -14.34 8.53 -12.94
C PRO A 55 -12.89 8.36 -12.49
N LEU A 56 -11.93 9.00 -13.17
CA LEU A 56 -10.52 8.95 -12.81
C LEU A 56 -10.22 9.74 -11.54
N LEU A 57 -10.88 10.87 -11.35
CA LEU A 57 -10.74 11.70 -10.17
C LEU A 57 -11.21 10.95 -8.92
N TRP A 58 -12.36 10.28 -9.01
CA TRP A 58 -12.88 9.45 -7.93
C TRP A 58 -11.91 8.34 -7.55
N LEU A 59 -11.35 7.62 -8.52
CA LEU A 59 -10.38 6.56 -8.26
C LEU A 59 -9.11 7.08 -7.55
N ARG A 60 -8.63 8.27 -7.93
CA ARG A 60 -7.48 8.92 -7.27
C ARG A 60 -7.79 9.31 -5.83
N LEU A 61 -8.98 9.86 -5.58
CA LEU A 61 -9.43 10.19 -4.22
C LEU A 61 -9.58 8.95 -3.35
N THR A 62 -10.23 7.90 -3.88
CA THR A 62 -10.36 6.60 -3.21
C THR A 62 -9.00 6.00 -2.90
N TYR A 63 -8.04 6.08 -3.82
CA TYR A 63 -6.68 5.60 -3.58
C TYR A 63 -6.01 6.34 -2.42
N ARG A 64 -6.10 7.67 -2.37
CA ARG A 64 -5.52 8.46 -1.27
C ARG A 64 -6.19 8.22 0.06
N LEU A 65 -7.53 8.11 0.08
CA LEU A 65 -8.28 7.77 1.28
C LEU A 65 -7.94 6.35 1.76
N GLY A 66 -7.78 5.41 0.84
CA GLY A 66 -7.29 4.06 1.11
C GLY A 66 -5.89 4.09 1.73
N LEU A 67 -4.97 4.89 1.21
CA LEU A 67 -3.63 5.04 1.75
C LEU A 67 -3.64 5.67 3.16
N LEU A 68 -4.46 6.70 3.38
CA LEU A 68 -4.60 7.36 4.68
C LEU A 68 -5.19 6.40 5.73
N SER A 69 -6.29 5.73 5.40
CA SER A 69 -6.92 4.75 6.30
C SER A 69 -5.99 3.57 6.58
N PHE A 70 -5.26 3.09 5.58
CA PHE A 70 -4.21 2.09 5.76
C PHE A 70 -3.13 2.56 6.73
N ALA A 71 -2.62 3.78 6.59
CA ALA A 71 -1.62 4.33 7.50
C ALA A 71 -2.13 4.40 8.94
N LEU A 72 -3.39 4.82 9.15
CA LEU A 72 -4.01 4.82 10.47
C LEU A 72 -4.11 3.40 11.05
N LEU A 73 -4.48 2.40 10.24
CA LEU A 73 -4.55 0.99 10.65
C LEU A 73 -3.17 0.42 11.00
N ALA A 74 -2.17 0.67 10.16
CA ALA A 74 -0.81 0.20 10.37
C ALA A 74 -0.23 0.82 11.65
N LEU A 75 -0.39 2.12 11.87
CA LEU A 75 0.08 2.81 13.07
C LEU A 75 -0.67 2.32 14.32
N SER A 76 -2.00 2.30 14.29
CA SER A 76 -2.79 1.88 15.45
C SER A 76 -2.58 0.40 15.79
N GLY A 77 -2.43 -0.49 14.80
CA GLY A 77 -2.27 -1.93 15.02
C GLY A 77 -0.83 -2.36 15.35
N LEU A 78 0.17 -1.79 14.68
CA LEU A 78 1.57 -2.21 14.85
C LEU A 78 2.29 -1.50 15.99
N LEU A 79 1.98 -0.22 16.24
CA LEU A 79 2.72 0.56 17.24
C LEU A 79 2.56 -0.02 18.66
N PRO A 80 1.36 -0.36 19.16
CA PRO A 80 1.21 -1.00 20.46
C PRO A 80 1.87 -2.38 20.50
N LEU A 81 1.68 -3.17 19.44
CA LEU A 81 2.29 -4.49 19.33
C LEU A 81 3.82 -4.43 19.44
N MET A 82 4.46 -3.44 18.82
CA MET A 82 5.92 -3.29 18.85
C MET A 82 6.43 -2.77 20.20
N ILE A 83 5.77 -1.77 20.77
CA ILE A 83 6.24 -1.09 21.99
C ILE A 83 5.92 -1.90 23.25
N THR A 84 4.67 -2.31 23.40
CA THR A 84 4.19 -2.94 24.64
C THR A 84 4.13 -4.45 24.54
N GLY A 85 4.15 -5.02 23.33
CA GLY A 85 3.89 -6.44 23.10
C GLY A 85 2.44 -6.84 23.45
N GLY A 86 1.60 -5.86 23.78
CA GLY A 86 0.28 -6.06 24.34
C GLY A 86 -0.84 -5.97 23.31
N HIS A 87 -2.06 -6.16 23.81
CA HIS A 87 -3.27 -6.06 23.01
C HIS A 87 -3.65 -4.59 22.73
N LEU A 88 -4.28 -4.37 21.59
CA LEU A 88 -4.81 -3.07 21.20
C LEU A 88 -5.95 -2.67 22.14
N SER A 89 -5.88 -1.48 22.75
CA SER A 89 -6.88 -0.99 23.70
C SER A 89 -7.08 0.53 23.64
N GLY A 90 -8.14 1.02 24.29
CA GLY A 90 -8.42 2.45 24.44
C GLY A 90 -8.65 3.19 23.11
N TRP A 91 -8.09 4.40 23.00
CA TRP A 91 -8.26 5.27 21.82
C TRP A 91 -7.69 4.69 20.53
N LEU A 92 -6.60 3.92 20.61
CA LEU A 92 -6.00 3.28 19.44
C LEU A 92 -6.90 2.19 18.88
N LEU A 93 -7.60 1.46 19.74
CA LEU A 93 -8.61 0.49 19.31
C LEU A 93 -9.77 1.17 18.59
N LEU A 94 -10.29 2.28 19.12
CA LEU A 94 -11.36 3.04 18.47
C LEU A 94 -10.93 3.57 17.11
N LEU A 95 -9.73 4.15 17.01
CA LEU A 95 -9.18 4.62 15.75
C LEU A 95 -9.04 3.48 14.73
N HIS A 96 -8.51 2.34 15.16
CA HIS A 96 -8.33 1.16 14.31
C HIS A 96 -9.69 0.64 13.79
N LEU A 97 -10.67 0.52 14.69
CA LEU A 97 -12.01 0.07 14.37
C LEU A 97 -12.72 0.99 13.37
N LEU A 98 -12.55 2.31 13.49
CA LEU A 98 -13.15 3.28 12.57
C LEU A 98 -12.43 3.33 11.22
N ALA A 99 -11.11 3.18 11.19
CA ALA A 99 -10.34 3.19 9.95
C ALA A 99 -10.53 1.91 9.12
N ALA A 100 -10.79 0.76 9.76
CA ALA A 100 -10.95 -0.54 9.13
C ALA A 100 -12.05 -0.58 8.03
N PRO A 101 -13.30 -0.16 8.28
CA PRO A 101 -14.35 -0.20 7.25
C PRO A 101 -14.06 0.77 6.10
N VAL A 102 -13.45 1.93 6.39
CA VAL A 102 -13.05 2.89 5.34
C VAL A 102 -12.01 2.27 4.42
N PHE A 103 -10.98 1.64 4.98
CA PHE A 103 -9.97 0.94 4.20
C PHE A 103 -10.57 -0.20 3.37
N ALA A 104 -11.42 -1.04 3.99
CA ALA A 104 -12.07 -2.16 3.30
C ALA A 104 -12.92 -1.69 2.11
N LEU A 105 -13.69 -0.61 2.28
CA LEU A 105 -14.49 -0.02 1.22
C LEU A 105 -13.62 0.55 0.09
N CYS A 106 -12.57 1.30 0.43
CA CYS A 106 -11.63 1.81 -0.57
C CYS A 106 -10.97 0.67 -1.35
N LEU A 107 -10.56 -0.40 -0.66
CA LEU A 107 -9.95 -1.58 -1.28
C LEU A 107 -10.92 -2.25 -2.26
N ALA A 108 -12.19 -2.41 -1.87
CA ALA A 108 -13.23 -2.97 -2.73
C ALA A 108 -13.47 -2.12 -3.97
N VAL A 109 -13.59 -0.80 -3.82
CA VAL A 109 -13.77 0.13 -4.95
C VAL A 109 -12.56 0.09 -5.89
N LEU A 110 -11.34 0.10 -5.35
CA LEU A 110 -10.12 0.00 -6.15
C LEU A 110 -10.01 -1.34 -6.89
N ALA A 111 -10.44 -2.44 -6.28
CA ALA A 111 -10.48 -3.75 -6.92
C ALA A 111 -11.44 -3.77 -8.12
N LEU A 112 -12.66 -3.26 -7.92
CA LEU A 112 -13.72 -3.29 -8.94
C LEU A 112 -13.48 -2.27 -10.07
N ALA A 113 -13.17 -1.02 -9.72
CA ALA A 113 -12.99 0.05 -10.70
C ALA A 113 -11.57 0.10 -11.29
N GLY A 114 -10.57 -0.42 -10.57
CA GLY A 114 -9.17 -0.43 -10.99
C GLY A 114 -8.77 -1.65 -11.82
N GLY A 115 -9.62 -2.68 -11.93
CA GLY A 115 -9.28 -3.97 -12.55
C GLY A 115 -8.70 -3.87 -13.96
N TYR A 116 -9.22 -2.97 -14.80
CA TYR A 116 -8.69 -2.74 -16.15
C TYR A 116 -7.24 -2.21 -16.13
N ARG A 117 -6.92 -1.30 -15.20
CA ARG A 117 -5.58 -0.69 -15.06
C ARG A 117 -4.58 -1.65 -14.40
N LEU A 118 -5.07 -2.54 -13.55
CA LEU A 118 -4.29 -3.57 -12.86
C LEU A 118 -4.11 -4.85 -13.70
N ARG A 119 -4.64 -4.90 -14.93
CA ARG A 119 -4.48 -6.06 -15.81
C ARG A 119 -2.99 -6.32 -16.07
N LEU A 120 -2.58 -7.53 -15.72
CA LEU A 120 -1.31 -8.12 -16.12
C LEU A 120 -1.53 -8.67 -17.54
N SER A 121 -1.04 -7.96 -18.56
CA SER A 121 -1.09 -8.46 -19.94
C SER A 121 0.13 -9.32 -20.22
N ALA A 122 -0.07 -10.48 -20.85
CA ALA A 122 1.02 -11.34 -21.31
C ALA A 122 1.93 -10.62 -22.32
N ASP A 123 1.39 -9.66 -23.08
CA ASP A 123 2.18 -8.84 -24.00
C ASP A 123 3.09 -7.87 -23.26
N ALA A 124 2.66 -7.33 -22.12
CA ALA A 124 3.52 -6.48 -21.28
C ALA A 124 4.75 -7.25 -20.77
N TRP A 125 4.58 -8.55 -20.47
CA TRP A 125 5.68 -9.43 -20.08
C TRP A 125 6.64 -9.75 -21.24
N LYS A 126 6.13 -9.82 -22.48
CA LYS A 126 6.96 -10.01 -23.68
C LYS A 126 7.76 -8.75 -24.02
N THR A 127 7.15 -7.58 -23.96
CA THR A 127 7.86 -6.30 -24.18
C THR A 127 8.90 -6.05 -23.10
N GLU A 128 8.61 -6.45 -21.86
CA GLU A 128 9.57 -6.43 -20.75
C GLU A 128 10.75 -7.36 -21.02
N LYS A 129 10.53 -8.58 -21.54
CA LYS A 129 11.64 -9.48 -21.96
C LYS A 129 12.50 -8.90 -23.07
N ILE A 130 11.90 -8.23 -24.06
CA ILE A 130 12.63 -7.66 -25.20
C ILE A 130 13.46 -6.43 -24.76
N GLY A 131 12.98 -5.62 -23.82
CA GLY A 131 13.78 -4.54 -23.20
C GLY A 131 14.77 -5.02 -22.13
N ALA A 132 14.48 -6.13 -21.46
CA ALA A 132 15.30 -6.71 -20.40
C ALA A 132 16.52 -7.50 -20.92
N GLU A 133 16.63 -7.77 -22.23
CA GLU A 133 17.89 -8.25 -22.83
C GLU A 133 19.04 -7.25 -22.61
N SER A 134 18.72 -5.97 -22.34
CA SER A 134 19.67 -4.92 -21.93
C SER A 134 19.79 -4.76 -20.40
N THR A 135 18.77 -5.12 -19.62
CA THR A 135 18.78 -4.97 -18.15
C THR A 135 18.09 -6.14 -17.42
N ARG A 136 18.84 -6.84 -16.56
CA ARG A 136 18.43 -8.04 -15.79
C ARG A 136 17.27 -7.85 -14.79
N ARG A 137 16.56 -6.71 -14.79
CA ARG A 137 15.61 -6.34 -13.72
C ARG A 137 14.18 -6.18 -14.25
N PRO A 138 13.16 -6.66 -13.51
CA PRO A 138 11.78 -6.42 -13.88
C PRO A 138 11.42 -4.93 -13.82
N HIS A 139 10.53 -4.51 -14.72
CA HIS A 139 10.10 -3.13 -14.90
C HIS A 139 9.27 -2.65 -13.70
N PRO A 140 9.49 -1.43 -13.18
CA PRO A 140 8.78 -0.91 -12.00
C PRO A 140 7.25 -0.97 -12.11
N GLN A 141 6.71 -0.77 -13.32
CA GLN A 141 5.27 -0.87 -13.59
C GLN A 141 4.71 -2.29 -13.32
N THR A 142 5.46 -3.34 -13.69
CA THR A 142 5.07 -4.74 -13.47
C THR A 142 5.07 -5.06 -11.98
N LEU A 143 6.12 -4.64 -11.26
CA LEU A 143 6.22 -4.81 -9.81
C LEU A 143 5.14 -4.03 -9.04
N MET A 144 4.80 -2.82 -9.50
CA MET A 144 3.70 -2.03 -8.94
C MET A 144 2.34 -2.74 -9.12
N LYS A 145 2.08 -3.34 -10.29
CA LYS A 145 0.85 -4.11 -10.52
C LYS A 145 0.82 -5.39 -9.68
N LEU A 146 1.94 -6.12 -9.60
CA LEU A 146 2.04 -7.33 -8.80
C LEU A 146 1.80 -7.05 -7.31
N SER A 147 2.42 -5.99 -6.78
CA SER A 147 2.20 -5.55 -5.40
C SER A 147 0.76 -5.09 -5.15
N ALA A 148 0.10 -4.45 -6.12
CA ALA A 148 -1.32 -4.11 -6.01
C ALA A 148 -2.20 -5.37 -5.89
N TRP A 149 -1.96 -6.40 -6.70
CA TRP A 149 -2.65 -7.68 -6.58
C TRP A 149 -2.38 -8.37 -5.23
N ALA A 150 -1.13 -8.34 -4.77
CA ALA A 150 -0.78 -8.87 -3.46
C ALA A 150 -1.50 -8.12 -2.32
N ILE A 151 -1.64 -6.79 -2.40
CA ILE A 151 -2.44 -5.99 -1.45
C ILE A 151 -3.90 -6.42 -1.45
N LEU A 152 -4.51 -6.61 -2.64
CA LEU A 152 -5.89 -7.08 -2.74
C LEU A 152 -6.08 -8.47 -2.12
N LEU A 153 -5.18 -9.40 -2.42
CA LEU A 153 -5.23 -10.77 -1.91
C LEU A 153 -4.98 -10.85 -0.41
N LEU A 154 -4.05 -10.04 0.12
CA LEU A 154 -3.75 -9.99 1.57
C LEU A 154 -4.79 -9.21 2.36
N GLY A 155 -5.50 -8.27 1.74
CA GLY A 155 -6.62 -7.59 2.38
C GLY A 155 -7.75 -8.55 2.78
N LEU A 156 -7.98 -9.61 1.99
CA LEU A 156 -9.01 -10.61 2.27
C LEU A 156 -8.81 -11.33 3.62
N PRO A 157 -7.69 -12.01 3.90
CA PRO A 157 -7.49 -12.65 5.19
C PRO A 157 -7.46 -11.63 6.33
N VAL A 158 -6.93 -10.41 6.13
CA VAL A 158 -6.96 -9.35 7.17
C VAL A 158 -8.39 -9.01 7.59
N ILE A 159 -9.29 -8.77 6.62
CA ILE A 159 -10.67 -8.35 6.86
C ILE A 159 -11.52 -9.52 7.35
N ILE A 160 -11.41 -10.68 6.71
CA ILE A 160 -12.22 -11.86 7.04
C ILE A 160 -11.85 -12.38 8.43
N SER A 161 -10.56 -12.48 8.76
CA SER A 161 -10.16 -13.06 10.04
C SER A 161 -10.60 -12.21 11.22
N ILE A 162 -10.48 -10.88 11.15
CA ILE A 162 -10.99 -10.01 12.22
C ILE A 162 -12.52 -10.02 12.27
N GLY A 163 -13.19 -9.95 11.11
CA GLY A 163 -14.66 -10.00 11.05
C GLY A 163 -15.20 -11.27 11.69
N LEU A 164 -14.63 -12.44 11.37
CA LEU A 164 -15.02 -13.71 11.96
C LEU A 164 -14.68 -13.80 13.46
N SER A 165 -13.59 -13.17 13.91
CA SER A 165 -13.19 -13.19 15.33
C SER A 165 -14.15 -12.42 16.24
N MET A 166 -14.92 -11.47 15.68
CA MET A 166 -15.90 -10.67 16.41
C MET A 166 -17.20 -11.43 16.71
N PHE A 167 -17.43 -12.58 16.07
CA PHE A 167 -18.62 -13.39 16.28
C PHE A 167 -18.29 -14.65 17.10
N PRO A 168 -19.24 -15.16 17.90
CA PRO A 168 -19.04 -16.36 18.72
C PRO A 168 -19.20 -17.65 17.89
N PHE A 169 -18.75 -17.66 16.63
CA PHE A 169 -18.81 -18.85 15.77
C PHE A 169 -17.73 -19.90 16.12
N TYR A 170 -16.65 -19.47 16.77
CA TYR A 170 -15.51 -20.30 17.12
C TYR A 170 -15.26 -20.26 18.62
N GLY A 171 -14.80 -21.37 19.20
CA GLY A 171 -14.29 -21.40 20.57
C GLY A 171 -12.99 -20.61 20.73
N THR A 172 -12.49 -20.50 21.96
CA THR A 172 -11.31 -19.69 22.33
C THR A 172 -10.09 -19.94 21.44
N ILE A 173 -9.79 -21.20 21.12
CA ILE A 173 -8.66 -21.56 20.26
C ILE A 173 -8.85 -21.01 18.84
N GLY A 174 -10.06 -21.12 18.28
CA GLY A 174 -10.37 -20.63 16.94
C GLY A 174 -10.31 -19.10 16.86
N GLN A 175 -10.85 -18.40 17.86
CA GLN A 175 -10.74 -16.94 17.95
C GLN A 175 -9.28 -16.49 18.05
N ASN A 176 -8.47 -17.17 18.87
CA ASN A 176 -7.04 -16.88 18.95
C ASN A 176 -6.33 -17.10 17.60
N ASN A 177 -6.63 -18.18 16.88
CA ASN A 177 -6.06 -18.43 15.56
C ASN A 177 -6.45 -17.35 14.53
N LEU A 178 -7.70 -16.88 14.56
CA LEU A 178 -8.17 -15.79 13.71
C LEU A 178 -7.46 -14.46 14.00
N LEU A 179 -7.22 -14.16 15.28
CA LEU A 179 -6.44 -12.98 15.71
C LEU A 179 -4.97 -13.08 15.28
N LEU A 180 -4.36 -14.27 15.38
CA LEU A 180 -3.01 -14.50 14.87
C LEU A 180 -2.96 -14.33 13.34
N LEU A 181 -3.92 -14.90 12.62
CA LEU A 181 -4.03 -14.75 11.17
C LEU A 181 -4.20 -13.29 10.77
N HIS A 182 -5.03 -12.53 11.50
CA HIS A 182 -5.20 -11.09 11.32
C HIS A 182 -3.86 -10.36 11.47
N GLY A 183 -3.16 -10.62 12.58
CA GLY A 183 -1.88 -9.99 12.89
C GLY A 183 -0.78 -10.28 11.86
N PHE A 184 -0.60 -11.55 11.48
CA PHE A 184 0.40 -11.93 10.46
C PHE A 184 0.05 -11.39 9.07
N SER A 185 -1.22 -11.45 8.67
CA SER A 185 -1.66 -10.94 7.38
C SER A 185 -1.55 -9.41 7.31
N GLY A 186 -1.86 -8.71 8.40
CA GLY A 186 -1.73 -7.26 8.51
C GLY A 186 -0.27 -6.79 8.47
N LEU A 187 0.64 -7.55 9.11
CA LEU A 187 2.07 -7.32 9.03
C LEU A 187 2.59 -7.51 7.60
N LEU A 188 2.23 -8.61 6.95
CA LEU A 188 2.65 -8.89 5.58
C LEU A 188 2.08 -7.85 4.60
N LEU A 189 0.81 -7.46 4.77
CA LEU A 189 0.17 -6.39 4.00
C LEU A 189 0.94 -5.07 4.13
N THR A 190 1.41 -4.72 5.33
CA THR A 190 2.26 -3.54 5.57
C THR A 190 3.56 -3.57 4.79
N VAL A 191 4.24 -4.71 4.77
CA VAL A 191 5.47 -4.85 3.98
C VAL A 191 5.20 -4.72 2.49
N VAL A 192 4.18 -5.40 1.97
CA VAL A 192 3.81 -5.29 0.56
C VAL A 192 3.41 -3.87 0.19
N MET A 193 2.69 -3.16 1.06
CA MET A 193 2.34 -1.75 0.85
C MET A 193 3.59 -0.86 0.77
N ALA A 194 4.58 -1.08 1.62
CA ALA A 194 5.84 -0.32 1.58
C ALA A 194 6.56 -0.52 0.23
N PHE A 195 6.63 -1.75 -0.28
CA PHE A 195 7.17 -2.03 -1.61
C PHE A 195 6.30 -1.41 -2.73
N HIS A 196 4.98 -1.47 -2.62
CA HIS A 196 4.07 -0.87 -3.59
C HIS A 196 4.32 0.64 -3.74
N LEU A 197 4.45 1.36 -2.62
CA LEU A 197 4.76 2.79 -2.61
C LEU A 197 6.15 3.09 -3.21
N TYR A 198 7.15 2.25 -2.92
CA TYR A 198 8.48 2.36 -3.51
C TYR A 198 8.45 2.23 -5.04
N PHE A 199 7.78 1.20 -5.57
CA PHE A 199 7.65 1.03 -7.03
C PHE A 199 6.82 2.13 -7.69
N LEU A 200 5.77 2.60 -7.01
CA LEU A 200 4.99 3.74 -7.48
C LEU A 200 5.86 5.00 -7.58
N GLN A 201 6.72 5.26 -6.60
CA GLN A 201 7.64 6.40 -6.63
C GLN A 201 8.64 6.31 -7.79
N GLN A 202 9.21 5.12 -8.04
CA GLN A 202 10.09 4.90 -9.20
C GLN A 202 9.37 5.21 -10.52
N LEU A 203 8.14 4.72 -10.68
CA LEU A 203 7.35 4.95 -11.89
C LEU A 203 7.06 6.44 -12.10
N LEU A 204 6.70 7.16 -11.03
CA LEU A 204 6.46 8.60 -11.08
C LEU A 204 7.75 9.38 -11.43
N GLY A 205 8.91 8.94 -10.95
CA GLY A 205 10.20 9.54 -11.29
C GLY A 205 10.55 9.44 -12.78
N GLN A 206 10.16 8.34 -13.43
CA GLN A 206 10.40 8.13 -14.87
C GLN A 206 9.52 9.03 -15.77
N VAL A 207 8.35 9.46 -15.30
CA VAL A 207 7.40 10.28 -16.09
C VAL A 207 7.80 11.77 -16.08
N VAL A 208 8.55 12.22 -15.07
CA VAL A 208 8.90 13.64 -14.87
C VAL A 208 10.21 14.05 -15.56
N GLU A 209 11.04 13.10 -15.97
CA GLU A 209 12.24 13.35 -16.78
C GLU A 209 11.93 12.98 -18.25
N PRO A 210 11.28 13.86 -19.05
CA PRO A 210 11.25 13.68 -20.49
C PRO A 210 12.68 13.80 -20.98
N GLY A 211 13.12 12.80 -21.76
CA GLY A 211 14.50 12.65 -22.20
C GLY A 211 15.14 13.97 -22.61
N ASP A 212 16.23 14.31 -21.92
CA ASP A 212 17.28 15.16 -22.47
C ASP A 212 17.98 14.35 -23.58
N SER A 213 17.32 14.25 -24.73
CA SER A 213 17.88 13.70 -25.96
C SER A 213 18.57 14.79 -26.77
N THR A 214 19.38 15.62 -26.09
CA THR A 214 20.23 16.62 -26.74
C THR A 214 21.59 16.68 -26.05
N LYS A 215 22.42 15.63 -26.23
CA LYS A 215 23.87 15.75 -26.43
C LYS A 215 24.38 14.66 -27.35
#